data_AF-A0A8X6PED5-F1
#
_entry.id   AF-A0A8X6PED5-F1
#
_cell.length_a   1.000
_cell.length_b   1.000
_cell.length_c   1.000
_cell.angle_alpha   90.00
_cell.angle_beta   90.00
_cell.angle_gamma   90.00
#
_symmetry.space_group_name_H-M   'P 1'
#
loop_
_entity.id
_entity.type
_entity.pdbx_description
1 polymer ?
#
loop_
_entity_poly.entity_id
_entity_poly.type
_entity_poly.pdbx_seq_one_letter_code
_entity_poly.pdbx_strand_id
1 'polypeptide(L)'
;MTQDPANKVIRERKRELLARGEEEKGEPDKGQTDEDVNTKKRKAFLDLLLDLHIKDNVLTERDIREEVDTFMFAGHDTTAMGISWVLYNIGLRPDIQDRIHDELDRIFQDDKERPITTEDVREMKYLDCVLKESQRLYPSLPVIGRELEEDIII
;
A
#
# COMPACT_ATOMS: atom_id res chain seq x y z
N MET A 1 26.62 13.29 12.99
CA MET A 1 25.92 12.04 12.63
C MET A 1 24.43 12.31 12.70
N THR A 2 23.83 12.70 11.58
CA THR A 2 22.40 12.97 11.47
C THR A 2 21.66 11.65 11.74
N GLN A 3 20.73 11.64 12.69
CA GLN A 3 19.87 10.46 12.89
C GLN A 3 19.05 10.27 11.62
N ASP A 4 19.23 9.11 10.98
CA ASP A 4 18.42 8.71 9.85
C ASP A 4 16.95 8.55 10.28
N PRO A 5 16.00 9.28 9.63
CA PRO A 5 14.58 9.23 9.97
C PRO A 5 13.98 7.83 9.95
N ALA A 6 14.38 6.96 9.02
CA ALA A 6 13.83 5.61 8.89
C ALA A 6 14.16 4.77 10.14
N ASN A 7 15.43 4.76 10.54
CA ASN A 7 15.88 4.09 11.76
C ASN A 7 15.18 4.61 13.02
N LYS A 8 14.87 5.92 13.07
CA LYS A 8 14.14 6.50 14.20
C LYS A 8 12.72 5.90 14.28
N VAL A 9 11.99 5.89 13.16
CA VAL A 9 10.61 5.35 13.08
C VAL A 9 10.58 3.86 13.42
N ILE A 10 11.51 3.07 12.88
CA ILE A 10 11.60 1.62 13.14
C ILE A 10 11.79 1.36 14.65
N ARG A 11 12.69 2.11 15.30
CA ARG A 11 12.97 1.95 16.74
C ARG A 11 11.81 2.38 17.62
N GLU A 12 11.17 3.50 17.29
CA GLU A 12 9.98 3.97 18.01
C GLU A 12 8.86 2.94 17.89
N ARG A 13 8.58 2.46 16.68
CA ARG A 13 7.53 1.46 16.45
C ARG A 13 7.82 0.11 17.11
N LYS A 14 9.08 -0.34 17.08
CA LYS A 14 9.52 -1.55 17.81
C LYS A 14 9.26 -1.45 19.31
N ARG A 15 9.56 -0.29 19.91
CA ARG A 15 9.30 -0.06 21.34
C ARG A 15 7.81 -0.15 21.67
N GLU A 16 6.96 0.45 20.85
CA GLU A 16 5.50 0.40 21.03
C GLU A 16 4.96 -1.03 20.95
N LEU A 17 5.44 -1.84 20.00
CA LEU A 17 5.00 -3.24 19.84
C LEU A 17 5.43 -4.12 21.02
N LEU A 18 6.65 -3.93 21.54
CA LEU A 18 7.11 -4.66 22.72
C LEU A 18 6.30 -4.31 23.97
N ALA A 19 6.01 -3.01 24.19
CA ALA A 19 5.19 -2.56 25.30
C ALA A 19 3.77 -3.16 25.24
N ARG A 20 3.14 -3.17 24.06
CA ARG A 20 1.81 -3.80 23.89
C ARG A 20 1.84 -5.31 24.16
N GLY A 21 2.89 -6.01 23.73
CA GLY A 21 3.04 -7.44 23.98
C GLY A 21 3.28 -7.81 25.45
N GLU A 22 3.78 -6.87 26.26
CA GLU A 22 3.89 -7.01 27.72
C GLU A 22 2.55 -6.77 28.43
N GLU A 23 1.75 -5.81 27.95
CA GLU A 23 0.39 -5.54 28.44
C GLU A 23 -0.56 -6.72 28.15
N GLU A 24 -0.52 -7.31 26.95
CA GLU A 24 -1.35 -8.45 26.55
C GLU A 24 -1.01 -9.75 27.32
N LYS A 25 0.22 -9.90 27.86
CA LYS A 25 0.60 -11.03 28.71
C LYS A 25 0.06 -10.93 30.15
N GLY A 26 -0.44 -9.76 30.55
CA GLY A 26 -1.00 -9.51 31.89
C GLY A 26 -2.50 -9.82 32.02
N GLU A 27 -3.21 -10.03 30.92
CA GLU A 27 -4.64 -10.37 30.91
C GLU A 27 -4.84 -11.90 30.82
N PRO A 28 -5.78 -12.49 31.58
CA PRO A 28 -6.03 -13.93 31.53
C PRO A 28 -6.61 -14.34 30.17
N ASP A 29 -5.98 -15.35 29.57
CA ASP A 29 -6.33 -16.00 28.30
C ASP A 29 -7.81 -16.41 28.27
N LYS A 30 -8.64 -15.64 27.58
CA LYS A 30 -9.99 -16.08 27.18
C LYS A 30 -9.81 -16.90 25.92
N GLY A 31 -9.85 -18.21 26.08
CA GLY A 31 -9.55 -19.19 25.03
C GLY A 31 -10.12 -18.85 23.66
N GLN A 32 -9.27 -19.00 22.63
CA GLN A 32 -9.61 -18.78 21.23
C GLN A 32 -10.66 -19.79 20.75
N THR A 33 -11.84 -19.30 20.38
CA THR A 33 -12.81 -20.03 19.56
C THR A 33 -12.47 -19.86 18.08
N ASP A 34 -12.71 -20.89 17.27
CA ASP A 34 -12.39 -20.96 15.83
C ASP A 34 -12.99 -19.82 14.96
N GLU A 35 -13.92 -19.01 15.49
CA GLU A 35 -14.47 -17.83 14.82
C GLU A 35 -13.48 -16.64 14.74
N ASP A 36 -12.42 -16.61 15.56
CA ASP A 36 -11.46 -15.48 15.63
C ASP A 36 -10.41 -15.48 14.51
N VAL A 37 -10.36 -16.51 13.67
CA VAL A 37 -9.39 -16.59 12.56
C VAL A 37 -9.72 -15.53 11.48
N ASN A 38 -10.99 -15.11 11.36
CA ASN A 38 -11.43 -14.17 10.33
C ASN A 38 -11.35 -12.68 10.76
N THR A 39 -11.03 -12.41 12.03
CA THR A 39 -10.98 -11.08 12.65
C THR A 39 -9.56 -10.64 13.04
N LYS A 40 -8.51 -11.34 12.58
CA LYS A 40 -7.13 -10.84 12.76
C LYS A 40 -6.97 -9.51 12.02
N LYS A 41 -6.95 -8.42 12.80
CA LYS A 41 -6.65 -7.05 12.34
C LYS A 41 -5.45 -7.10 11.40
N ARG A 42 -5.63 -6.71 10.14
CA ARG A 42 -4.53 -6.62 9.17
C ARG A 42 -3.47 -5.69 9.76
N LYS A 43 -2.25 -6.21 9.92
CA LYS A 43 -1.12 -5.44 10.44
C LYS A 43 -0.59 -4.51 9.36
N ALA A 44 -0.10 -3.35 9.77
CA ALA A 44 0.67 -2.51 8.86
C ALA A 44 1.94 -3.26 8.43
N PHE A 45 2.49 -2.93 7.26
CA PHE A 45 3.66 -3.60 6.70
C PHE A 45 4.86 -3.60 7.67
N LEU A 46 5.18 -2.45 8.26
CA LEU A 46 6.25 -2.34 9.25
C LEU A 46 5.99 -3.23 10.48
N ASP A 47 4.75 -3.31 10.95
CA ASP A 47 4.39 -4.14 12.10
C ASP A 47 4.59 -5.63 11.79
N LEU A 48 4.26 -6.06 10.57
CA LEU A 48 4.50 -7.42 10.09
C LEU A 48 6.00 -7.77 10.09
N LEU A 49 6.85 -6.87 9.56
CA LEU A 49 8.29 -7.08 9.55
C LEU A 49 8.89 -7.11 10.97
N LEU A 50 8.41 -6.24 11.85
CA LEU A 50 8.83 -6.20 13.25
C LEU A 50 8.41 -7.46 14.02
N ASP A 51 7.22 -8.00 13.76
CA ASP A 51 6.79 -9.28 14.33
C ASP A 51 7.74 -10.43 13.94
N LEU A 52 8.10 -10.52 12.66
CA LEU A 52 9.03 -11.54 12.16
C LEU A 52 10.44 -11.41 12.76
N HIS A 53 10.86 -10.18 13.04
CA HIS A 53 12.11 -9.91 13.74
C HIS A 53 12.02 -10.28 15.24
N ILE A 54 10.94 -9.91 15.93
CA ILE A 54 10.81 -10.08 17.39
C ILE A 54 10.52 -11.53 17.77
N LYS A 55 9.65 -12.22 17.02
CA LYS A 55 9.17 -13.57 17.39
C LYS A 55 10.06 -14.67 16.84
N ASP A 56 10.41 -14.56 15.57
CA ASP A 56 11.05 -15.64 14.82
C ASP A 56 12.52 -15.34 14.50
N ASN A 57 12.97 -14.09 14.74
CA ASN A 57 14.31 -13.58 14.43
C ASN A 57 14.74 -13.87 12.97
N VAL A 58 13.77 -13.86 12.06
CA VAL A 58 13.97 -14.17 10.63
C VAL A 58 14.61 -13.00 9.88
N LEU A 59 14.27 -11.77 10.28
CA LEU A 59 14.80 -10.54 9.70
C LEU A 59 15.66 -9.81 10.73
N THR A 60 16.77 -9.22 10.30
CA THR A 60 17.53 -8.27 11.12
C THR A 60 16.92 -6.87 11.03
N GLU A 61 17.26 -5.96 11.96
CA GLU A 61 16.82 -4.56 11.85
C GLU A 61 17.31 -3.88 10.56
N ARG A 62 18.45 -4.34 10.02
CA ARG A 62 18.95 -3.86 8.74
C ARG A 62 18.05 -4.31 7.60
N ASP A 63 17.67 -5.59 7.57
CA ASP A 63 16.80 -6.12 6.52
C ASP A 63 15.43 -5.43 6.56
N ILE A 64 14.87 -5.19 7.77
CA ILE A 64 13.62 -4.42 7.92
C ILE A 64 13.76 -3.03 7.31
N ARG A 65 14.87 -2.34 7.56
CA ARG A 65 15.13 -1.02 6.99
C ARG A 65 15.21 -1.07 5.47
N GLU A 66 15.97 -2.02 4.92
CA GLU A 66 16.14 -2.17 3.48
C GLU A 66 14.80 -2.44 2.77
N GLU A 67 13.95 -3.26 3.37
CA GLU A 67 12.59 -3.52 2.86
C GLU A 67 11.70 -2.28 2.94
N VAL A 68 11.73 -1.55 4.07
CA VAL A 68 10.96 -0.30 4.21
C VAL A 68 11.41 0.74 3.17
N ASP A 69 12.71 0.93 2.99
CA ASP A 69 13.26 1.87 2.02
C ASP A 69 12.84 1.48 0.59
N THR A 70 12.91 0.19 0.26
CA THR A 70 12.50 -0.34 -1.05
C THR A 70 11.02 -0.09 -1.33
N PHE A 71 10.13 -0.44 -0.40
CA PHE A 71 8.68 -0.26 -0.59
C PHE A 71 8.28 1.21 -0.67
N MET A 72 8.86 2.06 0.17
CA MET A 72 8.56 3.49 0.18
C MET A 72 9.03 4.15 -1.12
N PHE A 73 10.24 3.83 -1.59
CA PHE A 73 10.76 4.35 -2.85
C PHE A 73 9.94 3.86 -4.05
N ALA A 74 9.77 2.54 -4.17
CA ALA A 74 9.05 1.94 -5.31
C ALA A 74 7.59 2.39 -5.37
N GLY A 75 6.92 2.55 -4.22
CA GLY A 75 5.52 2.97 -4.15
C GLY A 75 5.30 4.47 -4.34
N HIS A 76 6.22 5.32 -3.88
CA HIS A 76 6.02 6.77 -3.89
C HIS A 76 6.10 7.36 -5.29
N ASP A 77 7.25 7.24 -5.96
CA ASP A 77 7.51 7.96 -7.21
C ASP A 77 6.67 7.39 -8.37
N THR A 78 6.48 6.06 -8.41
CA THR A 78 5.68 5.42 -9.45
C THR A 78 4.21 5.79 -9.36
N THR A 79 3.64 5.82 -8.15
CA THR A 79 2.24 6.20 -7.92
C THR A 79 2.03 7.69 -8.14
N ALA A 80 2.94 8.55 -7.65
CA ALA A 80 2.86 10.00 -7.84
C ALA A 80 2.89 10.38 -9.33
N MET A 81 3.80 9.77 -10.10
CA MET A 81 3.85 9.96 -11.55
C MET A 81 2.59 9.42 -12.23
N GLY A 82 2.08 8.27 -11.79
CA GLY A 82 0.89 7.70 -12.39
C GLY A 82 -0.36 8.56 -12.19
N ILE A 83 -0.56 9.09 -10.98
CA ILE A 83 -1.64 10.02 -10.66
C ILE A 83 -1.46 11.33 -11.45
N SER A 84 -0.24 11.84 -11.56
CA SER A 84 0.04 13.08 -12.29
C SER A 84 -0.39 13.00 -13.76
N TRP A 85 -0.07 11.90 -14.44
CA TRP A 85 -0.51 11.69 -15.83
C TRP A 85 -2.02 11.50 -15.96
N VAL A 86 -2.65 10.80 -15.03
CA VAL A 86 -4.11 10.64 -14.99
C VAL A 86 -4.80 12.00 -14.87
N LEU A 87 -4.39 12.81 -13.89
CA LEU A 87 -4.96 14.15 -13.68
C LEU A 87 -4.72 15.06 -14.89
N TYR A 88 -3.54 14.98 -15.50
CA TYR A 88 -3.24 15.72 -16.73
C TYR A 88 -4.18 15.32 -17.88
N ASN A 89 -4.36 14.01 -18.13
CA ASN A 89 -5.24 13.52 -19.19
C ASN A 89 -6.71 13.88 -18.95
N ILE A 90 -7.18 13.79 -17.70
CA ILE A 90 -8.55 14.19 -17.32
C ILE A 90 -8.74 15.69 -17.55
N GLY A 91 -7.78 16.53 -17.11
CA GLY A 91 -7.86 17.98 -17.26
C GLY A 91 -7.89 18.48 -18.71
N LEU A 92 -7.38 17.69 -19.66
CA LEU A 92 -7.47 17.98 -21.10
C LEU A 92 -8.76 17.48 -21.75
N ARG A 93 -9.60 16.72 -21.04
CA ARG A 93 -10.73 15.98 -21.60
C ARG A 93 -11.99 16.16 -20.74
N PRO A 94 -12.70 17.30 -20.88
CA PRO A 94 -13.94 17.56 -20.15
C PRO A 94 -14.97 16.44 -20.33
N ASP A 95 -15.07 15.87 -21.53
CA ASP A 95 -15.97 14.76 -21.83
C ASP A 95 -15.67 13.49 -21.02
N ILE A 96 -14.39 13.25 -20.71
CA ILE A 96 -13.97 12.13 -19.86
C ILE A 96 -14.22 12.47 -18.40
N GLN A 97 -13.91 13.70 -17.99
CA GLN A 97 -14.15 14.18 -16.64
C GLN A 97 -15.63 14.08 -16.25
N ASP A 98 -16.54 14.53 -17.11
CA ASP A 98 -17.98 14.46 -16.90
C ASP A 98 -18.44 13.00 -16.70
N ARG A 99 -17.94 12.08 -17.52
CA ARG A 99 -18.25 10.65 -17.40
C ARG A 99 -17.73 10.02 -16.10
N ILE A 100 -16.58 10.47 -15.59
CA ILE A 100 -16.07 10.05 -14.28
C ILE A 100 -17.01 10.58 -13.19
N HIS A 101 -17.40 11.85 -13.25
CA HIS A 101 -18.36 12.41 -12.30
C HIS A 101 -19.70 11.65 -12.33
N ASP A 102 -20.25 11.36 -13.50
CA ASP A 102 -21.48 10.57 -13.64
C ASP A 102 -21.35 9.17 -13.01
N GLU A 103 -20.17 8.55 -13.07
CA GLU A 103 -19.90 7.27 -12.41
C GLU A 103 -19.87 7.44 -10.88
N LEU A 104 -19.14 8.44 -10.38
CA LEU A 104 -19.01 8.69 -8.94
C LEU A 104 -20.36 9.10 -8.32
N ASP A 105 -21.14 9.95 -9.01
CA ASP A 105 -22.48 10.34 -8.57
C ASP A 105 -23.43 9.13 -8.50
N ARG A 106 -23.28 8.13 -9.37
CA ARG A 106 -24.05 6.89 -9.29
C ARG A 106 -23.65 6.00 -8.12
N ILE A 107 -22.36 5.96 -7.77
CA ILE A 107 -21.83 5.13 -6.67
C ILE A 107 -22.15 5.77 -5.31
N PHE A 108 -21.98 7.08 -5.18
CA PHE A 108 -22.11 7.79 -3.90
C PHE A 108 -23.50 8.40 -3.70
N GLN A 109 -24.27 8.63 -4.77
CA GLN A 109 -25.61 9.22 -4.72
C GLN A 109 -25.57 10.53 -3.91
N ASP A 110 -26.45 10.66 -2.92
CA ASP A 110 -26.53 11.85 -2.05
C ASP A 110 -25.58 11.80 -0.84
N ASP A 111 -24.90 10.67 -0.59
CA ASP A 111 -24.05 10.50 0.58
C ASP A 111 -22.59 10.87 0.30
N LYS A 112 -22.26 12.13 0.61
CA LYS A 112 -20.94 12.72 0.41
C LYS A 112 -20.02 12.62 1.62
N GLU A 113 -20.52 12.12 2.75
CA GLU A 113 -19.79 12.12 4.03
C GLU A 113 -19.39 10.72 4.49
N ARG A 114 -20.04 9.66 3.98
CA ARG A 114 -19.65 8.30 4.33
C ARG A 114 -18.23 7.96 3.87
N PRO A 115 -17.50 7.14 4.64
CA PRO A 115 -16.23 6.58 4.20
C PRO A 115 -16.36 5.77 2.90
N ILE A 116 -15.34 5.87 2.04
CA ILE A 116 -15.22 5.03 0.84
C ILE A 116 -14.93 3.60 1.28
N THR A 117 -15.71 2.65 0.76
CA THR A 117 -15.58 1.21 1.01
C THR A 117 -14.82 0.52 -0.12
N THR A 118 -14.42 -0.74 0.10
CA THR A 118 -13.77 -1.53 -0.96
C THR A 118 -14.74 -1.84 -2.10
N GLU A 119 -16.01 -2.03 -1.77
CA GLU A 119 -17.10 -2.27 -2.73
C GLU A 119 -17.29 -1.06 -3.65
N ASP A 120 -17.22 0.17 -3.13
CA ASP A 120 -17.29 1.39 -3.95
C ASP A 120 -16.16 1.43 -4.98
N VAL A 121 -14.93 1.16 -4.55
CA VAL A 121 -13.75 1.16 -5.43
C VAL A 121 -13.88 0.10 -6.53
N ARG A 122 -14.49 -1.06 -6.25
CA ARG A 122 -14.76 -2.08 -7.27
C ARG A 122 -15.77 -1.63 -8.33
N GLU A 123 -16.67 -0.72 -7.98
CA GLU A 123 -17.66 -0.18 -8.90
C GLU A 123 -17.16 1.00 -9.73
N MET A 124 -15.99 1.59 -9.41
CA MET A 124 -15.31 2.66 -10.18
C MET A 124 -14.66 2.13 -11.48
N LYS A 125 -15.45 1.43 -12.32
CA LYS A 125 -14.99 0.69 -13.50
C LYS A 125 -14.47 1.61 -14.60
N TYR A 126 -15.12 2.75 -14.83
CA TYR A 126 -14.73 3.72 -15.84
C TYR A 126 -13.49 4.51 -15.40
N LEU A 127 -13.43 4.94 -14.13
CA LEU A 127 -12.22 5.54 -13.57
C LEU A 127 -11.02 4.58 -13.65
N ASP A 128 -11.20 3.29 -13.37
CA ASP A 128 -10.15 2.27 -13.57
C ASP A 128 -9.71 2.16 -15.03
N CYS A 129 -10.65 2.25 -15.99
CA CYS A 129 -10.30 2.33 -17.42
C CYS A 129 -9.46 3.57 -17.73
N VAL A 130 -9.79 4.75 -17.17
CA VAL A 130 -9.04 5.99 -17.38
C VAL A 130 -7.63 5.92 -16.77
N LEU A 131 -7.50 5.30 -15.59
CA LEU A 131 -6.22 5.03 -14.95
C LEU A 131 -5.36 4.13 -15.84
N LYS A 132 -5.92 3.01 -16.31
CA LYS A 132 -5.23 2.06 -17.19
C LYS A 132 -4.83 2.69 -18.52
N GLU A 133 -5.71 3.48 -19.13
CA GLU A 133 -5.40 4.16 -20.40
C GLU A 133 -4.31 5.21 -20.23
N SER A 134 -4.32 5.94 -19.11
CA SER A 134 -3.24 6.88 -18.78
C SER A 134 -1.91 6.16 -18.62
N GLN A 135 -1.88 5.00 -17.96
CA GLN A 135 -0.68 4.16 -17.82
C GLN A 135 -0.26 3.47 -19.13
N ARG A 136 -1.21 3.19 -20.04
CA ARG A 136 -0.90 2.66 -21.38
C ARG A 136 -0.16 3.70 -22.23
N LEU A 137 -0.55 4.97 -22.12
CA LEU A 137 0.07 6.09 -22.82
C LEU A 137 1.36 6.58 -22.15
N TYR A 138 1.34 6.67 -20.82
CA TYR A 138 2.39 7.23 -19.98
C TYR A 138 2.69 6.30 -18.80
N PRO A 139 3.36 5.16 -19.05
CA PRO A 139 3.70 4.22 -18.00
C PRO A 139 4.71 4.84 -17.03
N SER A 140 4.47 4.71 -15.71
CA SER A 140 5.42 5.20 -14.69
C SER A 140 6.80 4.54 -14.77
N LEU A 141 6.87 3.32 -15.30
CA LEU A 141 8.12 2.58 -15.55
C LEU A 141 8.12 2.07 -17.00
N PRO A 142 8.67 2.83 -17.97
CA PRO A 142 8.59 2.50 -19.40
C PRO A 142 9.56 1.39 -19.84
N VAL A 143 10.58 1.07 -19.04
CA VAL A 143 11.64 0.13 -19.40
C VAL A 143 11.78 -0.93 -18.32
N ILE A 144 11.88 -2.17 -18.75
CA ILE A 144 12.15 -3.33 -17.89
C ILE A 144 13.40 -4.00 -18.44
N GLY A 145 14.49 -3.97 -17.67
CA GLY A 145 15.77 -4.59 -18.04
C GLY A 145 15.85 -6.07 -17.66
N ARG A 146 16.64 -6.83 -18.43
CA ARG A 146 17.06 -8.19 -18.12
C ARG A 146 18.56 -8.30 -18.41
N GLU A 147 19.27 -9.01 -17.55
CA GLU A 147 20.64 -9.45 -17.81
C GLU A 147 20.58 -10.93 -18.19
N LEU A 148 21.30 -11.31 -19.24
CA LEU A 148 21.34 -12.71 -19.70
C LEU A 148 22.44 -13.44 -18.95
N GLU A 149 22.08 -14.55 -18.30
CA GLU A 149 23.05 -15.44 -17.65
C GLU A 149 23.65 -16.47 -18.63
N GLU A 150 22.97 -16.71 -19.75
CA GLU A 150 23.37 -17.62 -20.82
C GLU A 150 22.83 -17.17 -22.18
N ASP A 151 23.41 -17.67 -23.26
CA ASP A 151 22.99 -17.36 -24.63
C ASP A 151 21.56 -17.87 -24.89
N ILE A 152 20.71 -16.99 -25.42
CA ILE A 152 19.31 -17.30 -25.75
C ILE A 152 18.98 -17.02 -27.21
N ILE A 153 18.13 -17.87 -27.79
CA ILE A 153 17.51 -17.66 -29.11
C ILE A 153 16.04 -17.29 -28.86
N ILE A 154 15.62 -16.14 -29.38
CA ILE A 154 14.26 -15.58 -29.24
C ILE A 154 13.41 -15.98 -30.45
#